data_AF-A0AAE3GVJ8-F1
#
_entry.id   AF-A0AAE3GVJ8-F1
#
_cell.length_a   1.000
_cell.length_b   1.000
_cell.length_c   1.000
_cell.angle_alpha   90.00
_cell.angle_beta   90.00
_cell.angle_gamma   90.00
#
_symmetry.space_group_name_H-M   'P 1'
#
loop_
_entity.id
_entity.type
_entity.pdbx_description
1 polymer ?
#
loop_
_entity_poly.entity_id
_entity_poly.type
_entity_poly.pdbx_seq_one_letter_code
_entity_poly.pdbx_strand_id
1 'polypeptide(L)'
;MTLQEEVIHEIEQASDDVLHVLLSFLRQTRLSNSEPSLLIDLAEISSAEFTGEKHYPLRGMPLVIPEDFDAPMSDLWDALGT
;
A
#
# COMPACT_ATOMS: atom_id res chain seq x y z
N MET A 1 10.48 -23.21 10.06
CA MET A 1 9.84 -21.95 10.44
C MET A 1 10.85 -20.85 10.25
N THR A 2 10.56 -19.95 9.32
CA THR A 2 11.38 -18.75 9.11
C THR A 2 10.93 -17.68 10.09
N LEU A 3 11.83 -16.77 10.48
CA LEU A 3 11.49 -15.63 11.35
C LEU A 3 10.32 -14.80 10.79
N GLN A 4 10.18 -14.75 9.46
CA GLN A 4 9.09 -14.07 8.79
C GLN A 4 7.73 -14.71 9.09
N GLU A 5 7.65 -16.05 9.07
CA GLU A 5 6.42 -16.77 9.39
C GLU A 5 5.97 -16.53 10.83
N GLU A 6 6.92 -16.41 11.76
CA GLU A 6 6.65 -16.11 13.17
C GLU A 6 6.09 -14.69 13.37
N VAL A 7 6.70 -13.70 12.71
CA VAL A 7 6.22 -12.31 12.75
C VAL A 7 4.85 -12.16 12.10
N ILE A 8 4.58 -12.85 10.99
CA ILE A 8 3.27 -12.82 10.34
C ILE A 8 2.20 -13.41 11.27
N HIS A 9 2.48 -14.56 11.89
CA HIS A 9 1.56 -15.19 12.84
C HIS A 9 1.29 -14.30 14.08
N GLU A 10 2.30 -13.58 14.56
CA GLU A 10 2.15 -12.63 15.67
C GLU A 10 1.27 -11.42 15.29
N ILE A 11 1.40 -10.91 14.06
CA ILE A 11 0.56 -9.83 13.54
C ILE A 11 -0.90 -10.29 13.38
N GLU A 12 -1.13 -11.51 12.87
CA GLU A 12 -2.47 -12.08 12.69
C GLU A 12 -3.20 -12.30 14.03
N GLN A 13 -2.46 -12.57 15.10
CA GLN A 13 -3.01 -12.81 16.44
C GLN A 13 -3.13 -11.53 17.30
N ALA A 14 -2.50 -10.42 16.88
CA ALA A 14 -2.55 -9.16 17.60
C ALA A 14 -3.95 -8.51 17.52
N SER A 15 -4.32 -7.71 18.53
CA SER A 15 -5.57 -6.95 18.50
C SER A 15 -5.49 -5.74 17.58
N ASP A 16 -6.62 -5.35 17.02
CA ASP A 16 -6.74 -4.21 16.10
C ASP A 16 -6.22 -2.91 16.72
N ASP A 17 -6.49 -2.68 18.01
CA ASP A 17 -5.97 -1.52 18.76
C ASP A 17 -4.43 -1.46 18.74
N VAL A 18 -3.76 -2.60 18.91
CA VAL A 18 -2.29 -2.69 18.92
C VAL A 18 -1.74 -2.46 17.52
N LEU A 19 -2.39 -3.02 16.50
CA LEU A 19 -2.03 -2.79 15.10
C LEU A 19 -2.19 -1.32 14.71
N HIS A 20 -3.25 -0.66 15.18
CA HIS A 20 -3.46 0.78 14.98
C HIS A 20 -2.37 1.63 15.64
N VAL A 21 -2.00 1.32 16.89
CA VAL A 21 -0.89 1.99 17.59
C VAL A 21 0.42 1.78 16.83
N LEU A 22 0.74 0.56 16.41
CA LEU A 22 1.95 0.26 15.63
C LEU A 22 1.97 1.00 14.29
N LEU A 23 0.84 1.03 13.56
CA LEU A 23 0.72 1.77 12.30
C LEU A 23 0.90 3.27 12.49
N SER A 24 0.33 3.86 13.56
CA SER A 24 0.52 5.28 13.89
C SER A 24 1.99 5.60 14.20
N PHE A 25 2.66 4.72 14.94
CA PHE A 25 4.08 4.84 15.24
C PHE A 25 4.95 4.73 13.98
N LEU A 26 4.68 3.76 13.10
CA LEU A 26 5.38 3.60 11.82
C LEU A 26 5.16 4.79 10.88
N ARG A 27 3.95 5.36 10.85
CA ARG A 27 3.67 6.60 10.11
C ARG A 27 4.47 7.78 10.67
N GLN A 28 4.51 7.92 11.99
CA GLN A 28 5.21 9.03 12.64
C GLN A 28 6.74 8.95 12.48
N THR A 29 7.30 7.75 12.55
CA THR A 29 8.73 7.49 12.31
C THR A 29 9.14 7.63 10.84
N ARG A 30 8.23 7.35 9.89
CA ARG A 30 8.45 7.66 8.46
C ARG A 30 8.44 9.17 8.17
N LEU A 31 7.69 9.97 8.93
CA LEU A 31 7.68 11.42 8.76
C LEU A 31 8.93 12.11 9.32
N SER A 32 9.59 11.53 10.33
CA SER A 32 10.85 12.08 10.87
C SER A 32 12.07 11.80 9.99
N ASN A 33 12.01 10.76 9.15
CA ASN A 33 13.08 10.34 8.24
C ASN A 33 12.67 10.70 6.80
N SER A 34 12.83 11.97 6.42
CA SER A 34 12.29 12.59 5.20
C SER A 34 12.50 11.80 3.90
N GLU A 35 11.40 11.45 3.20
CA GLU A 35 11.07 11.90 1.84
C GLU A 35 9.62 11.52 1.47
N PRO A 36 8.93 12.31 0.63
CA PRO A 36 7.49 12.24 0.41
C PRO A 36 7.20 11.47 -0.88
N SER A 37 7.10 10.15 -0.84
CA SER A 37 6.59 9.40 -1.99
C SER A 37 6.05 8.06 -1.54
N LEU A 38 4.82 7.76 -1.94
CA LEU A 38 4.14 6.47 -1.81
C LEU A 38 3.39 6.22 -0.49
N LEU A 39 2.84 7.27 0.12
CA LEU A 39 1.63 7.09 0.92
C LEU A 39 0.45 6.99 -0.05
N ILE A 40 0.20 5.77 -0.55
CA ILE A 40 -1.11 5.41 -1.08
C ILE A 40 -2.04 5.46 0.13
N ASP A 41 -2.69 6.60 0.30
CA ASP A 41 -3.68 6.82 1.35
C ASP A 41 -4.95 6.06 0.96
N LEU A 42 -4.96 4.76 1.29
CA LEU A 42 -6.12 3.88 1.08
C LEU A 42 -7.34 4.36 1.90
N ALA A 43 -7.15 5.28 2.86
CA ALA A 43 -8.22 5.91 3.63
C ALA A 43 -8.77 7.21 3.00
N GLU A 44 -8.12 7.80 1.98
CA GLU A 44 -8.61 9.03 1.30
C GLU A 44 -9.69 8.76 0.25
N ILE A 45 -10.20 7.52 0.15
CA ILE A 45 -11.27 7.18 -0.80
C ILE A 45 -12.66 7.53 -0.25
N SER A 46 -12.81 7.75 1.07
CA SER A 46 -14.15 7.91 1.66
C SER A 46 -14.61 9.35 1.87
N SER A 47 -13.81 10.28 2.41
CA SER A 47 -14.40 11.57 2.87
C SER A 47 -13.39 12.68 3.14
N ALA A 48 -12.70 13.18 2.10
CA ALA A 48 -12.04 14.47 2.19
C ALA A 48 -12.57 15.38 1.07
N GLU A 49 -13.44 16.30 1.46
CA GLU A 49 -13.88 17.45 0.65
C GLU A 49 -12.65 18.34 0.40
N PHE A 50 -11.84 17.93 -0.57
CA PHE A 50 -10.66 18.66 -1.00
C PHE A 50 -11.14 19.84 -1.84
N THR A 51 -11.13 21.03 -1.26
CA THR A 51 -11.57 22.29 -1.89
C THR A 51 -10.53 22.87 -2.88
N GLY A 52 -9.45 22.14 -3.15
CA GLY A 52 -8.53 22.43 -4.27
C GLY A 52 -8.89 21.56 -5.47
N GLU A 53 -8.98 22.15 -6.66
CA GLU A 53 -9.15 21.41 -7.90
C GLU A 53 -7.96 20.44 -8.09
N LYS A 54 -8.13 19.18 -7.69
CA LYS A 54 -7.12 18.13 -7.88
C LYS A 54 -6.94 17.94 -9.39
N HIS A 55 -5.78 18.34 -9.91
CA HIS A 55 -5.43 18.15 -11.31
C HIS A 55 -4.97 16.71 -11.53
N TYR A 56 -5.77 15.93 -12.25
CA TYR A 56 -5.48 14.54 -12.60
C TYR A 56 -5.13 14.45 -14.10
N PRO A 57 -3.84 14.56 -14.49
CA PRO A 57 -3.43 14.65 -15.89
C PRO A 57 -3.77 13.40 -16.71
N LEU A 58 -3.88 12.25 -16.04
CA LEU A 58 -4.24 10.97 -16.66
C LEU A 58 -5.76 10.71 -16.71
N ARG A 59 -6.58 11.63 -16.18
CA ARG A 59 -8.04 11.47 -16.16
C ARG A 59 -8.59 11.57 -17.58
N GLY A 60 -9.34 10.56 -18.01
CA GLY A 60 -9.91 10.49 -19.36
C GLY A 60 -9.00 9.82 -20.39
N MET A 61 -7.82 9.36 -19.98
CA MET A 61 -7.02 8.47 -20.83
C MET A 61 -7.69 7.08 -20.87
N PRO A 62 -7.98 6.53 -22.07
CA PRO A 62 -8.59 5.21 -22.18
C PRO A 62 -7.61 4.14 -21.72
N LEU A 63 -8.03 3.33 -20.75
CA LEU A 63 -7.31 2.15 -20.29
C LEU A 63 -7.86 0.93 -21.02
N VAL A 64 -6.99 0.21 -21.72
CA VAL A 64 -7.33 -1.07 -22.33
C VAL A 64 -6.74 -2.15 -21.43
N ILE A 65 -7.61 -2.93 -20.80
CA ILE A 65 -7.21 -4.09 -20.01
C ILE A 65 -7.04 -5.26 -20.98
N PRO A 66 -5.85 -5.89 -21.04
CA PRO A 66 -5.64 -7.09 -21.84
C PRO A 66 -6.49 -8.27 -21.36
N GLU A 67 -6.85 -9.20 -22.25
CA GLU A 67 -7.64 -10.39 -21.88
C GLU A 67 -6.89 -11.32 -20.92
N ASP A 68 -5.56 -11.26 -20.93
CA ASP A 68 -4.61 -12.02 -20.12
C ASP A 68 -4.16 -11.28 -18.86
N PHE A 69 -4.83 -10.19 -18.47
CA PHE A 69 -4.46 -9.40 -17.29
C PHE A 69 -4.39 -10.24 -16.00
N ASP A 70 -5.30 -11.20 -15.82
CA ASP A 70 -5.34 -12.09 -14.65
C ASP A 70 -4.39 -13.29 -14.76
N ALA A 71 -3.65 -13.42 -15.87
CA ALA A 71 -2.72 -14.53 -16.05
C ALA A 71 -1.55 -14.42 -15.05
N PRO A 72 -1.06 -15.55 -14.51
CA PRO A 72 0.07 -15.54 -13.60
C PRO A 72 1.34 -15.06 -14.33
N MET A 73 1.82 -13.87 -13.99
CA MET A 73 3.04 -13.29 -14.54
C MET A 73 4.27 -13.83 -13.80
N SER A 74 4.63 -15.10 -14.05
CA SER A 74 5.79 -15.78 -13.43
C SER A 74 7.06 -14.95 -13.51
N ASP A 75 7.31 -14.31 -14.64
CA ASP A 75 8.53 -13.53 -14.91
C ASP A 75 8.68 -12.32 -13.97
N LEU A 76 7.56 -11.70 -13.55
CA LEU A 76 7.58 -10.59 -12.59
C LEU A 76 7.89 -11.08 -11.17
N TRP A 77 7.37 -12.25 -10.81
CA TRP A 77 7.61 -12.85 -9.50
C TRP A 77 9.04 -13.41 -9.37
N ASP A 78 9.57 -13.98 -10.45
CA ASP A 78 10.95 -14.46 -10.53
C ASP A 78 11.96 -13.31 -10.41
N ALA A 79 11.65 -12.13 -10.98
CA ALA A 79 12.49 -10.94 -10.88
C ALA A 79 12.54 -10.32 -9.46
N LEU A 80 11.55 -10.61 -8.60
CA LEU A 80 11.51 -10.13 -7.20
C LEU A 80 12.25 -11.07 -6.23
N GLY A 81 12.62 -12.27 -6.69
CA GLY A 81 13.23 -13.32 -5.87
C GLY A 81 14.77 -13.30 -5.79
N THR A 82 15.44 -12.30 -6.37
CA THR A 82 16.91 -12.12 -6.31
C THR A 82 17.33 -11.12 -5.24
#